data_AF-A0A5J5CK76-F1
#
_entry.id   AF-A0A5J5CK76-F1
#
_cell.length_a   1.000
_cell.length_b   1.000
_cell.length_c   1.000
_cell.angle_alpha   90.00
_cell.angle_beta   90.00
_cell.angle_gamma   90.00
#
_symmetry.space_group_name_H-M   'P 1'
#
loop_
_entity.id
_entity.type
_entity.pdbx_description
1 polymer ?
#
loop_
_entity_poly.entity_id
_entity_poly.type
_entity_poly.pdbx_seq_one_letter_code
_entity_poly.pdbx_strand_id
1 'polypeptide(L)'
;KGIDISSCVCFLLQAALFAIDLLFEKSYERKPIFISGTIVDRSGRTLSGQTGEAFVLSVSHMNPLCIGLNCALGATEMRPFIEAIGKSTTAFIICYPNAGLPNTFGGYDETPEVTAFNLKEFAMDGLVNIVGGCCGTTPGHIRAISEAVKHCQPRVPEADIYQDYMLLSGLEPFRIGPYTNFVNIGERCNVAGSRKFAKLIMAGNYEEALSIAKAQVEMGAQVLDINMDEGMLEGPAAMTRFCNLISSEPDIARVPLCIDSSNFSVIEAGLKCCQGKCIVNSISLKEGEEEFLHRAATVKRYGAAVVVMAFDEEGQATDTERKVEICTRAYKLLVGKVGFDPNDIIFDPNILTIGTGMEEHNDYAIYFIRATKLIKVMHLVSGGLSNLSFSFRGMEAIREAMHGAFLYHAIKDGMDMGIVNAGNLPVYDDIDKELLLLCENLIWNRDVDATEKLLAYAQGIEKYVVEDVEECQALVDRYTRPLHIIEGPLMNGMKVVGDLFGAGKMFLPQVIKSARVMKKAVGHLIPFMEKEREEMMALSGSTEETSPFRATILLATVKGDVHDIGKNIVGVVLGCNNF
;
A
#
# COMPACT_ATOMS: atom_id res chain seq x y z
N LYS A 1 21.49 11.27 37.02
CA LYS A 1 21.13 12.51 36.27
C LYS A 1 20.74 12.04 34.86
N GLY A 2 19.45 12.09 34.50
CA GLY A 2 18.92 11.66 33.20
C GLY A 2 18.89 12.79 32.17
N ILE A 3 18.45 12.50 30.95
CA ILE A 3 18.24 13.46 29.86
C ILE A 3 16.74 13.68 29.71
N ASP A 4 16.27 14.93 29.74
CA ASP A 4 14.85 15.28 29.53
C ASP A 4 14.72 16.09 28.24
N ILE A 5 13.79 15.68 27.37
CA ILE A 5 13.55 16.27 26.07
C ILE A 5 12.06 16.52 25.91
N SER A 6 11.71 17.77 25.61
CA SER A 6 10.35 18.23 25.43
C SER A 6 10.21 18.88 24.06
N SER A 7 9.16 18.54 23.30
CA SER A 7 8.84 19.20 22.04
C SER A 7 7.35 19.10 21.70
N CYS A 8 6.79 20.18 21.14
CA CYS A 8 5.44 20.18 20.54
C CYS A 8 5.41 19.57 19.13
N VAL A 9 6.58 19.28 18.56
CA VAL A 9 6.78 18.75 17.20
C VAL A 9 7.58 17.46 17.29
N CYS A 10 6.94 16.34 16.96
CA CYS A 10 7.56 15.00 17.06
C CYS A 10 8.81 14.87 16.17
N PHE A 11 8.81 15.51 15.01
CA PHE A 11 9.94 15.50 14.09
C PHE A 11 11.25 16.01 14.72
N LEU A 12 11.20 17.16 15.42
CA LEU A 12 12.36 17.72 16.10
C LEU A 12 12.85 16.82 17.23
N LEU A 13 11.92 16.13 17.89
CA LEU A 13 12.22 15.18 18.94
C LEU A 13 12.95 13.96 18.39
N GLN A 14 12.48 13.37 17.29
CA GLN A 14 13.16 12.24 16.64
C GLN A 14 14.59 12.60 16.20
N ALA A 15 14.80 13.80 15.66
CA ALA A 15 16.15 14.28 15.34
C ALA A 15 17.06 14.38 16.58
N ALA A 16 16.53 14.86 17.71
CA ALA A 16 17.27 14.92 18.98
C ALA A 16 17.59 13.51 19.51
N LEU A 17 16.64 12.58 19.44
CA LEU A 17 16.81 11.19 19.84
C LEU A 17 17.87 10.47 19.01
N PHE A 18 17.86 10.68 17.69
CA PHE A 18 18.87 10.14 16.77
C PHE A 18 20.27 10.64 17.13
N ALA A 19 20.41 11.94 17.41
CA ALA A 19 21.69 12.53 17.83
C ALA A 19 22.17 11.98 19.18
N ILE A 20 21.25 11.76 20.13
CA ILE A 20 21.56 11.17 21.44
C ILE A 20 22.03 9.72 21.29
N ASP A 21 21.38 8.91 20.45
CA ASP A 21 21.79 7.52 20.20
C ASP A 21 23.19 7.46 19.60
N LEU A 22 23.50 8.32 18.63
CA LEU A 22 24.86 8.45 18.07
C LEU A 22 25.90 8.80 19.14
N LEU A 23 25.56 9.66 20.09
CA LEU A 23 26.46 10.02 21.18
C LEU A 23 26.66 8.86 22.16
N PHE A 24 25.61 8.09 22.44
CA PHE A 24 25.71 6.88 23.26
C PHE A 24 26.57 5.79 22.61
N GLU A 25 26.48 5.64 21.29
CA GLU A 25 27.32 4.70 20.57
C GLU A 25 28.81 5.11 20.58
N LYS A 26 29.09 6.39 20.37
CA LYS A 26 30.47 6.85 20.11
C LYS A 26 31.25 7.26 21.35
N SER A 27 30.62 7.88 22.34
CA SER A 27 31.38 8.68 23.32
C SER A 27 30.80 8.75 24.73
N TYR A 28 29.53 8.38 24.93
CA TYR A 28 28.86 8.54 26.21
C TYR A 28 28.19 7.25 26.68
N GLU A 29 28.17 7.03 27.99
CA GLU A 29 27.39 5.94 28.58
C GLU A 29 25.89 6.23 28.45
N ARG A 30 25.09 5.22 28.13
CA ARG A 30 23.63 5.34 28.01
C ARG A 30 23.01 5.84 29.32
N LYS A 31 22.24 6.93 29.26
CA LYS A 31 21.50 7.50 30.39
C LYS A 31 19.99 7.37 30.18
N PRO A 32 19.18 7.36 31.26
CA PRO A 32 17.73 7.37 31.14
C PRO A 32 17.24 8.61 30.38
N ILE A 33 16.35 8.39 29.42
CA ILE A 33 15.72 9.44 28.60
C ILE A 33 14.29 9.66 29.09
N PHE A 34 13.92 10.91 29.31
CA PHE A 34 12.56 11.37 29.55
C PHE A 34 12.09 12.09 28.28
N ILE A 35 10.89 11.74 27.84
CA ILE A 35 10.29 12.29 26.63
C ILE A 35 8.96 12.93 26.99
N SER A 36 8.78 14.20 26.68
CA SER A 36 7.50 14.88 26.87
C SER A 36 7.00 15.52 25.58
N GLY A 37 5.76 15.19 25.23
CA GLY A 37 5.03 15.82 24.15
C GLY A 37 4.16 16.97 24.66
N THR A 38 3.73 17.84 23.75
CA THR A 38 2.74 18.88 24.06
C THR A 38 1.55 18.76 23.12
N ILE A 39 0.38 18.55 23.72
CA ILE A 39 -0.92 18.57 23.03
C ILE A 39 -1.44 20.01 23.07
N VAL A 40 -1.72 20.58 21.90
CA VAL A 40 -1.95 22.04 21.79
C VAL A 40 -3.38 22.46 22.14
N ASP A 41 -4.35 21.56 22.00
CA ASP A 41 -5.75 21.84 22.27
C ASP A 41 -6.55 20.58 22.65
N ARG A 42 -7.87 20.72 22.79
CA ARG A 42 -8.77 19.62 23.17
C ARG A 42 -8.99 18.57 22.09
N SER A 43 -8.43 18.73 20.87
CA SER A 43 -8.45 17.69 19.84
C SER A 43 -7.55 16.51 20.17
N GLY A 44 -6.63 16.65 21.13
CA GLY A 44 -5.71 15.59 21.51
C GLY A 44 -4.53 15.42 20.56
N ARG A 45 -4.24 16.45 19.76
CA ARG A 45 -3.15 16.44 18.77
C ARG A 45 -1.99 17.37 19.15
N THR A 46 -0.79 16.98 18.74
CA THR A 46 0.41 17.84 18.77
C THR A 46 0.27 18.99 17.77
N LEU A 47 1.21 19.94 17.78
CA LEU A 47 1.23 21.03 16.79
C LEU A 47 1.32 20.50 15.35
N SER A 48 1.97 19.35 15.18
CA SER A 48 2.11 18.66 13.90
C SER A 48 1.00 17.64 13.62
N GLY A 49 -0.13 17.74 14.34
CA GLY A 49 -1.34 16.97 14.07
C GLY A 49 -1.33 15.52 14.57
N GLN A 50 -0.29 15.08 15.29
CA GLN A 50 -0.18 13.69 15.75
C GLN A 50 -0.98 13.45 17.03
N THR A 51 -1.68 12.33 17.11
CA THR A 51 -2.35 11.89 18.36
C THR A 51 -1.33 11.47 19.42
N GLY A 52 -1.71 11.53 20.71
CA GLY A 52 -0.83 11.09 21.80
C GLY A 52 -0.37 9.63 21.69
N GLU A 53 -1.23 8.73 21.24
CA GLU A 53 -0.88 7.33 21.01
C GLU A 53 0.14 7.17 19.89
N ALA A 54 -0.07 7.82 18.74
CA ALA A 54 0.88 7.80 17.63
C ALA A 54 2.24 8.40 18.01
N PHE A 55 2.23 9.47 18.81
CA PHE A 55 3.45 10.07 19.36
C PHE A 55 4.28 9.06 20.17
N VAL A 56 3.63 8.29 21.04
CA VAL A 56 4.30 7.22 21.81
C VAL A 56 4.96 6.23 20.88
N LEU A 57 4.26 5.76 19.84
CA LEU A 57 4.81 4.79 18.89
C LEU A 57 6.02 5.34 18.13
N SER A 58 5.97 6.60 17.68
CA SER A 58 7.06 7.28 16.97
C SER A 58 8.39 7.34 17.74
N VAL A 59 8.34 7.33 19.08
CA VAL A 59 9.51 7.58 19.93
C VAL A 59 9.90 6.42 20.85
N SER A 60 9.11 5.34 20.84
CA SER A 60 9.32 4.18 21.72
C SER A 60 10.63 3.42 21.44
N HIS A 61 11.15 3.50 20.21
CA HIS A 61 12.42 2.86 19.80
C HIS A 61 13.63 3.27 20.66
N MET A 62 13.55 4.41 21.35
CA MET A 62 14.61 4.89 22.24
C MET A 62 14.60 4.29 23.64
N ASN A 63 13.60 3.47 23.96
CA ASN A 63 13.35 2.88 25.28
C ASN A 63 13.38 3.97 26.39
N PRO A 64 12.51 4.99 26.32
CA PRO A 64 12.47 6.04 27.33
C PRO A 64 12.12 5.46 28.70
N LEU A 65 12.75 5.99 29.75
CA LEU A 65 12.38 5.63 31.12
C LEU A 65 11.03 6.24 31.47
N CYS A 66 10.79 7.49 31.02
CA CYS A 66 9.51 8.16 31.17
C CYS A 66 9.03 8.76 29.85
N ILE A 67 7.73 8.68 29.60
CA ILE A 67 7.06 9.38 28.50
C ILE A 67 5.80 10.08 29.02
N GLY A 68 5.44 11.23 28.45
CA GLY A 68 4.21 11.88 28.86
C GLY A 68 4.01 13.25 28.26
N LEU A 69 3.35 14.15 29.00
CA LEU A 69 2.88 15.43 28.48
C LEU A 69 3.23 16.63 29.37
N ASN A 70 3.42 17.76 28.72
CA ASN A 70 3.64 19.05 29.36
C ASN A 70 3.09 20.24 28.59
N CYS A 71 2.93 21.35 29.32
CA CYS A 71 2.54 22.65 28.78
C CYS A 71 1.18 22.63 28.06
N ALA A 72 0.83 23.76 27.43
CA ALA A 72 -0.37 24.09 26.66
C ALA A 72 -1.72 23.97 27.39
N LEU A 73 -1.94 22.86 28.09
CA LEU A 73 -3.17 22.52 28.80
C LEU A 73 -2.96 22.56 30.32
N GLY A 74 -4.06 22.84 31.03
CA GLY A 74 -4.15 22.60 32.47
C GLY A 74 -4.30 21.10 32.77
N ALA A 75 -4.25 20.74 34.05
CA ALA A 75 -4.38 19.34 34.47
C ALA A 75 -5.72 18.74 33.99
N THR A 76 -6.84 19.43 34.19
CA THR A 76 -8.18 18.96 33.82
C THR A 76 -8.27 18.55 32.35
N GLU A 77 -7.81 19.41 31.42
CA GLU A 77 -7.82 19.14 29.99
C GLU A 77 -6.85 18.04 29.57
N MET A 78 -5.73 17.88 30.29
CA MET A 78 -4.68 16.93 29.94
C MET A 78 -5.02 15.48 30.33
N ARG A 79 -5.96 15.29 31.26
CA ARG A 79 -6.36 13.98 31.82
C ARG A 79 -6.64 12.89 30.79
N PRO A 80 -7.56 13.06 29.81
CA PRO A 80 -7.89 12.00 28.85
C PRO A 80 -6.68 11.58 28.00
N PHE A 81 -5.77 12.53 27.72
CA PHE A 81 -4.59 12.25 26.89
C PHE A 81 -3.52 11.49 27.66
N ILE A 82 -3.33 11.81 28.94
CA ILE A 82 -2.44 11.04 29.83
C ILE A 82 -2.95 9.61 29.99
N GLU A 83 -4.26 9.41 30.13
CA GLU A 83 -4.86 8.07 30.21
C GLU A 83 -4.61 7.27 28.92
N ALA A 84 -4.82 7.88 27.74
CA ALA A 84 -4.57 7.23 26.45
C ALA A 84 -3.09 6.86 26.25
N ILE A 85 -2.17 7.76 26.62
CA ILE A 85 -0.72 7.50 26.59
C ILE A 85 -0.35 6.37 27.56
N GLY A 86 -0.91 6.38 28.77
CA GLY A 86 -0.70 5.36 29.79
C GLY A 86 -1.13 3.95 29.35
N LYS A 87 -2.11 3.83 28.46
CA LYS A 87 -2.54 2.54 27.88
C LYS A 87 -1.70 2.09 26.67
N SER A 88 -0.77 2.94 26.22
CA SER A 88 0.02 2.71 25.00
C SER A 88 1.51 2.53 25.27
N THR A 89 1.95 2.49 26.52
CA THR A 89 3.38 2.42 26.86
C THR A 89 3.67 1.66 28.15
N THR A 90 4.77 0.92 28.12
CA THR A 90 5.38 0.27 29.29
C THR A 90 6.27 1.21 30.09
N ALA A 91 6.57 2.42 29.57
CA ALA A 91 7.35 3.42 30.27
C ALA A 91 6.58 4.05 31.43
N PHE A 92 7.30 4.71 32.34
CA PHE A 92 6.67 5.53 33.38
C PHE A 92 6.03 6.77 32.77
N ILE A 93 4.93 7.24 33.36
CA ILE A 93 4.22 8.43 32.89
C ILE A 93 4.67 9.68 33.63
N ILE A 94 5.10 10.68 32.88
CA ILE A 94 5.43 12.02 33.39
C ILE A 94 4.37 13.04 32.97
N CYS A 95 3.90 13.87 33.90
CA CYS A 95 2.88 14.89 33.60
C CYS A 95 3.19 16.19 34.35
N TYR A 96 3.38 17.28 33.60
CA TYR A 96 3.62 18.60 34.18
C TYR A 96 2.84 19.68 33.42
N PRO A 97 1.53 19.84 33.74
CA PRO A 97 0.64 20.78 33.07
C PRO A 97 0.91 22.23 33.45
N ASN A 98 0.26 23.16 32.76
CA ASN A 98 0.20 24.56 33.18
C ASN A 98 -0.68 24.74 34.42
N ALA A 99 -0.54 25.87 35.12
CA ALA A 99 -1.46 26.30 36.17
C ALA A 99 -2.79 26.79 35.56
N GLY A 100 -3.57 25.84 35.02
CA GLY A 100 -4.77 26.10 34.24
C GLY A 100 -4.48 26.60 32.82
N LEU A 101 -5.55 27.00 32.11
CA LEU A 101 -5.43 27.65 30.80
C LEU A 101 -5.03 29.13 30.97
N PRO A 102 -4.27 29.71 30.02
CA PRO A 102 -3.90 31.11 30.09
C PRO A 102 -5.14 32.02 30.02
N ASN A 103 -5.17 33.06 30.85
CA ASN A 103 -6.23 34.06 30.83
C ASN A 103 -6.06 35.07 29.68
N THR A 104 -7.00 36.00 29.54
CA THR A 104 -6.99 37.00 28.45
C THR A 104 -5.77 37.92 28.46
N PHE A 105 -5.05 38.01 29.57
CA PHE A 105 -3.81 38.78 29.71
C PHE A 105 -2.54 37.91 29.57
N GLY A 106 -2.69 36.62 29.22
CA GLY A 106 -1.59 35.66 29.11
C GLY A 106 -1.02 35.19 30.46
N GLY A 107 -1.69 35.53 31.57
CA GLY A 107 -1.37 35.05 32.91
C GLY A 107 -2.07 33.73 33.24
N TYR A 108 -1.80 33.21 34.43
CA TYR A 108 -2.37 31.96 34.95
C TYR A 108 -3.00 32.23 36.31
N ASP A 109 -4.29 31.92 36.44
CA ASP A 109 -5.10 32.23 37.63
C ASP A 109 -5.32 31.02 38.54
N GLU A 110 -4.92 29.81 38.11
CA GLU A 110 -5.05 28.60 38.92
C GLU A 110 -4.13 28.67 40.15
N THR A 111 -4.67 28.36 41.33
CA THR A 111 -3.92 28.45 42.58
C THR A 111 -3.15 27.15 42.87
N PRO A 112 -2.12 27.19 43.75
CA PRO A 112 -1.40 25.99 44.19
C PRO A 112 -2.30 24.83 44.63
N GLU A 113 -3.38 25.14 45.36
CA GLU A 113 -4.31 24.15 45.90
C GLU A 113 -5.12 23.47 44.79
N VAL A 114 -5.53 24.21 43.77
CA VAL A 114 -6.30 23.68 42.64
C VAL A 114 -5.42 22.78 41.78
N THR A 115 -4.22 23.23 41.40
CA THR A 115 -3.29 22.40 40.62
C THR A 115 -2.92 21.12 41.38
N ALA A 116 -2.65 21.23 42.68
CA ALA A 116 -2.32 20.09 43.53
C ALA A 116 -3.49 19.10 43.67
N PHE A 117 -4.72 19.59 43.80
CA PHE A 117 -5.93 18.76 43.83
C PHE A 117 -6.06 17.93 42.55
N ASN A 118 -5.98 18.57 41.38
CA ASN A 118 -6.12 17.89 40.09
C ASN A 118 -5.03 16.83 39.85
N LEU A 119 -3.76 17.14 40.16
CA LEU A 119 -2.67 16.18 40.02
C LEU A 119 -2.72 15.06 41.07
N LYS A 120 -3.30 15.32 42.24
CA LYS A 120 -3.57 14.27 43.23
C LYS A 120 -4.59 13.26 42.71
N GLU A 121 -5.65 13.71 42.03
CA GLU A 121 -6.59 12.77 41.40
C GLU A 121 -5.88 11.86 40.40
N PHE A 122 -5.00 12.41 39.56
CA PHE A 122 -4.23 11.60 38.61
C PHE A 122 -3.39 10.53 39.30
N ALA A 123 -2.75 10.87 40.41
CA ALA A 123 -1.96 9.95 41.19
C ALA A 123 -2.82 8.89 41.90
N MET A 124 -3.97 9.29 42.47
CA MET A 124 -4.91 8.37 43.12
C MET A 124 -5.53 7.37 42.15
N ASP A 125 -5.78 7.80 40.91
CA ASP A 125 -6.31 6.95 39.84
C ASP A 125 -5.23 6.13 39.13
N GLY A 126 -3.97 6.22 39.58
CA GLY A 126 -2.86 5.42 39.03
C GLY A 126 -2.47 5.80 37.61
N LEU A 127 -2.64 7.06 37.20
CA LEU A 127 -2.33 7.53 35.84
C LEU A 127 -0.88 7.99 35.65
N VAL A 128 -0.21 8.41 36.72
CA VAL A 128 1.09 9.09 36.65
C VAL A 128 2.14 8.46 37.57
N ASN A 129 3.41 8.62 37.18
CA ASN A 129 4.58 8.22 37.96
C ASN A 129 5.38 9.43 38.44
N ILE A 130 5.45 10.48 37.61
CA ILE A 130 6.15 11.72 37.91
C ILE A 130 5.19 12.87 37.62
N VAL A 131 5.04 13.78 38.58
CA VAL A 131 4.22 15.00 38.44
C VAL A 131 5.08 16.25 38.62
N GLY A 132 4.71 17.32 37.93
CA GLY A 132 5.36 18.61 38.05
C GLY A 132 4.46 19.75 37.60
N GLY A 133 5.07 20.88 37.23
CA GLY A 133 4.37 22.06 36.73
C GLY A 133 5.13 22.72 35.58
N CYS A 134 4.39 23.35 34.67
CA CYS A 134 4.92 24.12 33.55
C CYS A 134 4.57 25.61 33.70
N CYS A 135 4.03 26.27 32.68
CA CYS A 135 3.74 27.70 32.70
C CYS A 135 2.71 28.05 33.79
N GLY A 136 2.94 29.18 34.48
CA GLY A 136 2.11 29.63 35.60
C GLY A 136 2.41 28.97 36.94
N THR A 137 3.09 27.82 36.95
CA THR A 137 3.43 27.14 38.21
C THR A 137 4.60 27.81 38.92
N THR A 138 4.57 27.78 40.26
CA THR A 138 5.56 28.44 41.13
C THR A 138 6.07 27.45 42.19
N PRO A 139 7.11 27.78 42.97
CA PRO A 139 7.53 26.94 44.10
C PRO A 139 6.40 26.65 45.11
N GLY A 140 5.40 27.55 45.23
CA GLY A 140 4.19 27.30 46.02
C GLY A 140 3.34 26.16 45.46
N HIS A 141 3.14 26.13 44.13
CA HIS A 141 2.46 25.02 43.44
C HIS A 141 3.20 23.71 43.65
N ILE A 142 4.52 23.69 43.43
CA ILE A 142 5.32 22.46 43.57
C ILE A 142 5.28 21.92 45.02
N ARG A 143 5.26 22.79 46.02
CA ARG A 143 5.11 22.38 47.42
C ARG A 143 3.74 21.74 47.67
N ALA A 144 2.67 22.38 47.22
CA ALA A 144 1.31 21.87 47.36
C ALA A 144 1.13 20.52 46.64
N ILE A 145 1.66 20.38 45.40
CA ILE A 145 1.65 19.13 44.64
C ILE A 145 2.38 18.04 45.41
N SER A 146 3.61 18.32 45.86
CA SER A 146 4.44 17.37 46.62
C SER A 146 3.74 16.86 47.88
N GLU A 147 3.13 17.75 48.66
CA GLU A 147 2.35 17.39 49.85
C GLU A 147 1.12 16.55 49.50
N ALA A 148 0.40 16.90 48.42
CA ALA A 148 -0.81 16.22 47.99
C ALA A 148 -0.56 14.78 47.49
N VAL A 149 0.53 14.55 46.74
CA VAL A 149 0.84 13.23 46.15
C VAL A 149 1.73 12.34 47.01
N LYS A 150 2.29 12.86 48.12
CA LYS A 150 3.27 12.17 48.99
C LYS A 150 2.90 10.74 49.39
N HIS A 151 1.61 10.48 49.57
CA HIS A 151 1.09 9.19 50.03
C HIS A 151 0.36 8.40 48.94
N CYS A 152 0.37 8.89 47.70
CA CYS A 152 -0.23 8.19 46.56
C CYS A 152 0.73 7.11 46.04
N GLN A 153 0.17 6.00 45.57
CA GLN A 153 0.94 4.96 44.91
C GLN A 153 1.17 5.37 43.44
N PRO A 154 2.40 5.27 42.91
CA PRO A 154 2.65 5.52 41.49
C PRO A 154 1.89 4.54 40.59
N ARG A 155 1.60 4.94 39.34
CA ARG A 155 1.13 4.04 38.29
C ARG A 155 2.03 2.80 38.20
N VAL A 156 1.45 1.62 38.06
CA VAL A 156 2.19 0.40 37.70
C VAL A 156 2.09 0.24 36.19
N PRO A 157 3.19 0.36 35.42
CA PRO A 157 3.14 0.12 33.99
C PRO A 157 2.79 -1.35 33.71
N GLU A 158 1.89 -1.58 32.78
CA GLU A 158 1.62 -2.93 32.28
C GLU A 158 2.83 -3.40 31.47
N ALA A 159 3.33 -4.60 31.76
CA ALA A 159 4.58 -5.11 31.17
C ALA A 159 4.40 -5.59 29.72
N ASP A 160 3.20 -6.05 29.36
CA ASP A 160 2.95 -6.83 28.14
C ASP A 160 2.09 -6.06 27.11
N ILE A 161 2.01 -4.73 27.22
CA ILE A 161 1.25 -3.90 26.28
C ILE A 161 1.78 -4.11 24.85
N TYR A 162 0.93 -4.66 23.99
CA TYR A 162 1.22 -4.87 22.56
C TYR A 162 2.52 -5.65 22.28
N GLN A 163 2.92 -6.56 23.17
CA GLN A 163 4.19 -7.30 23.07
C GLN A 163 4.35 -8.08 21.75
N ASP A 164 3.26 -8.60 21.19
CA ASP A 164 3.25 -9.39 19.94
C ASP A 164 2.72 -8.59 18.73
N TYR A 165 2.84 -7.26 18.75
CA TYR A 165 2.32 -6.39 17.71
C TYR A 165 3.46 -5.65 17.00
N MET A 166 3.36 -5.54 15.69
CA MET A 166 4.07 -4.48 14.98
C MET A 166 3.32 -3.17 15.17
N LEU A 167 4.05 -2.15 15.61
CA LEU A 167 3.52 -0.83 15.90
C LEU A 167 4.04 0.15 14.85
N LEU A 168 3.11 0.75 14.10
CA LEU A 168 3.39 1.79 13.11
C LEU A 168 2.59 3.05 13.45
N SER A 169 2.93 4.16 12.82
CA SER A 169 2.11 5.37 12.95
C SER A 169 2.28 6.31 11.76
N GLY A 170 1.20 6.99 11.40
CA GLY A 170 1.25 8.28 10.73
C GLY A 170 1.01 9.38 11.77
N LEU A 171 0.00 10.21 11.53
CA LEU A 171 -0.62 11.06 12.57
C LEU A 171 -1.44 10.23 13.58
N GLU A 172 -1.86 9.03 13.18
CA GLU A 172 -2.66 8.10 13.98
C GLU A 172 -1.90 6.76 14.16
N PRO A 173 -2.13 6.04 15.26
CA PRO A 173 -1.46 4.77 15.51
C PRO A 173 -2.05 3.70 14.59
N PHE A 174 -1.20 2.79 14.11
CA PHE A 174 -1.62 1.61 13.38
C PHE A 174 -0.93 0.37 13.95
N ARG A 175 -1.71 -0.57 14.46
CA ARG A 175 -1.23 -1.73 15.23
C ARG A 175 -1.57 -3.01 14.48
N ILE A 176 -0.57 -3.83 14.21
CA ILE A 176 -0.72 -5.11 13.51
C ILE A 176 -0.39 -6.22 14.49
N GLY A 177 -1.41 -6.95 14.93
CA GLY A 177 -1.27 -8.08 15.84
C GLY A 177 -1.80 -9.38 15.25
N PRO A 178 -1.82 -10.47 16.03
CA PRO A 178 -2.15 -11.82 15.53
C PRO A 178 -3.54 -11.98 14.91
N TYR A 179 -4.48 -11.10 15.27
CA TYR A 179 -5.87 -11.12 14.78
C TYR A 179 -6.19 -9.97 13.83
N THR A 180 -5.20 -9.16 13.46
CA THR A 180 -5.38 -8.11 12.45
C THR A 180 -5.58 -8.80 11.10
N ASN A 181 -6.60 -8.38 10.35
CA ASN A 181 -6.81 -8.85 8.98
C ASN A 181 -5.65 -8.43 8.07
N PHE A 182 -5.60 -8.98 6.85
CA PHE A 182 -4.60 -8.63 5.86
C PHE A 182 -4.44 -7.12 5.67
N VAL A 183 -3.20 -6.64 5.74
CA VAL A 183 -2.88 -5.22 5.65
C VAL A 183 -2.54 -4.83 4.22
N ASN A 184 -3.34 -3.92 3.66
CA ASN A 184 -3.14 -3.40 2.31
C ASN A 184 -2.13 -2.24 2.32
N ILE A 185 -0.96 -2.45 1.71
CA ILE A 185 0.04 -1.40 1.45
C ILE A 185 -0.18 -0.90 0.02
N GLY A 186 -0.59 0.36 -0.16
CA GLY A 186 -0.97 0.91 -1.46
C GLY A 186 0.22 1.10 -2.42
N GLU A 187 0.21 0.41 -3.56
CA GLU A 187 1.32 0.33 -4.52
C GLU A 187 1.45 1.50 -5.53
N ARG A 188 0.46 2.38 -5.64
CA ARG A 188 0.33 3.28 -6.81
C ARG A 188 1.19 4.54 -6.75
N CYS A 189 1.79 4.84 -5.60
CA CYS A 189 2.73 5.95 -5.43
C CYS A 189 4.17 5.52 -5.77
N ASN A 190 4.29 4.82 -6.90
CA ASN A 190 5.53 4.21 -7.36
C ASN A 190 5.84 4.67 -8.79
N VAL A 191 6.98 5.33 -9.00
CA VAL A 191 7.38 5.86 -10.32
C VAL A 191 7.60 4.73 -11.34
N ALA A 192 8.20 3.61 -10.93
CA ALA A 192 8.42 2.47 -11.81
C ALA A 192 7.12 1.68 -12.11
N GLY A 193 6.21 1.60 -11.14
CA GLY A 193 5.00 0.77 -11.21
C GLY A 193 3.76 1.48 -11.76
N SER A 194 3.64 2.80 -11.60
CA SER A 194 2.40 3.55 -11.88
C SER A 194 2.62 4.61 -12.96
N ARG A 195 2.17 4.33 -14.18
CA ARG A 195 2.28 5.26 -15.33
C ARG A 195 1.71 6.65 -15.05
N LYS A 196 0.61 6.75 -14.28
CA LYS A 196 -0.01 8.04 -13.94
C LYS A 196 0.88 8.80 -12.97
N PHE A 197 1.34 8.14 -11.90
CA PHE A 197 2.20 8.75 -10.90
C PHE A 197 3.53 9.20 -11.50
N ALA A 198 4.17 8.32 -12.27
CA ALA A 198 5.42 8.59 -12.99
C ALA A 198 5.33 9.88 -13.84
N LYS A 199 4.26 10.02 -14.63
CA LYS A 199 4.03 11.22 -15.46
C LYS A 199 3.93 12.50 -14.62
N LEU A 200 3.22 12.45 -13.49
CA LEU A 200 3.03 13.61 -12.63
C LEU A 200 4.34 14.01 -11.95
N ILE A 201 5.09 13.04 -11.40
CA ILE A 201 6.37 13.30 -10.74
C ILE A 201 7.40 13.84 -11.73
N MET A 202 7.53 13.23 -12.92
CA MET A 202 8.43 13.69 -13.98
C MET A 202 8.07 15.09 -14.51
N ALA A 203 6.77 15.44 -14.52
CA ALA A 203 6.31 16.78 -14.89
C ALA A 203 6.44 17.81 -13.76
N GLY A 204 6.84 17.41 -12.55
CA GLY A 204 6.90 18.28 -11.38
C GLY A 204 5.54 18.60 -10.74
N ASN A 205 4.48 17.90 -11.15
CA ASN A 205 3.10 18.07 -10.65
C ASN A 205 2.86 17.25 -9.37
N TYR A 206 3.61 17.55 -8.31
CA TYR A 206 3.52 16.81 -7.04
C TYR A 206 2.16 16.97 -6.34
N GLU A 207 1.50 18.13 -6.47
CA GLU A 207 0.17 18.35 -5.87
C GLU A 207 -0.88 17.42 -6.46
N GLU A 208 -0.92 17.27 -7.78
CA GLU A 208 -1.81 16.32 -8.42
C GLU A 208 -1.43 14.87 -8.08
N ALA A 209 -0.14 14.59 -7.84
CA ALA A 209 0.32 13.28 -7.39
C ALA A 209 -0.20 12.90 -5.98
N LEU A 210 -0.44 13.88 -5.09
CA LEU A 210 -1.09 13.64 -3.79
C LEU A 210 -2.49 13.06 -3.95
N SER A 211 -3.22 13.39 -5.02
CA SER A 211 -4.54 12.81 -5.27
C SER A 211 -4.49 11.28 -5.43
N ILE A 212 -3.37 10.73 -5.91
CA ILE A 212 -3.15 9.28 -6.03
C ILE A 212 -2.97 8.66 -4.64
N ALA A 213 -2.17 9.30 -3.77
CA ALA A 213 -1.98 8.86 -2.40
C ALA A 213 -3.31 8.90 -1.62
N LYS A 214 -4.04 10.02 -1.72
CA LYS A 214 -5.36 10.19 -1.08
C LYS A 214 -6.37 9.15 -1.54
N ALA A 215 -6.50 8.94 -2.86
CA ALA A 215 -7.42 7.95 -3.41
C ALA A 215 -7.11 6.54 -2.90
N GLN A 216 -5.84 6.16 -2.75
CA GLN A 216 -5.48 4.84 -2.19
C GLN A 216 -5.95 4.68 -0.74
N VAL A 217 -5.76 5.70 0.10
CA VAL A 217 -6.23 5.69 1.49
C VAL A 217 -7.75 5.60 1.56
N GLU A 218 -8.46 6.35 0.72
CA GLU A 218 -9.92 6.30 0.60
C GLU A 218 -10.42 4.94 0.10
N MET A 219 -9.64 4.27 -0.75
CA MET A 219 -9.92 2.93 -1.28
C MET A 219 -9.47 1.79 -0.35
N GLY A 220 -9.02 2.09 0.88
CA GLY A 220 -8.73 1.09 1.91
C GLY A 220 -7.26 0.73 2.10
N ALA A 221 -6.31 1.47 1.51
CA ALA A 221 -4.89 1.33 1.85
C ALA A 221 -4.66 1.79 3.30
N GLN A 222 -4.07 0.91 4.11
CA GLN A 222 -3.77 1.17 5.52
C GLN A 222 -2.33 1.69 5.72
N VAL A 223 -1.47 1.47 4.73
CA VAL A 223 -0.10 1.99 4.61
C VAL A 223 0.09 2.42 3.14
N LEU A 224 0.93 3.42 2.87
CA LEU A 224 1.25 3.84 1.51
C LEU A 224 2.70 3.53 1.15
N ASP A 225 2.91 2.77 0.07
CA ASP A 225 4.23 2.55 -0.52
C ASP A 225 4.62 3.73 -1.40
N ILE A 226 5.77 4.34 -1.12
CA ILE A 226 6.29 5.52 -1.81
C ILE A 226 7.62 5.13 -2.46
N ASN A 227 7.65 5.09 -3.79
CA ASN A 227 8.85 4.78 -4.55
C ASN A 227 9.13 5.89 -5.57
N MET A 228 10.34 6.46 -5.49
CA MET A 228 10.84 7.55 -6.34
C MET A 228 12.04 7.15 -7.20
N ASP A 229 12.29 5.84 -7.34
CA ASP A 229 13.39 5.32 -8.13
C ASP A 229 13.08 5.50 -9.62
N GLU A 230 13.82 6.40 -10.25
CA GLU A 230 13.91 6.48 -11.70
C GLU A 230 15.20 7.18 -12.12
N GLY A 231 15.82 6.73 -13.21
CA GLY A 231 17.13 7.21 -13.64
C GLY A 231 17.19 8.70 -14.02
N MET A 232 16.04 9.34 -14.27
CA MET A 232 15.93 10.76 -14.58
C MET A 232 15.62 11.65 -13.36
N LEU A 233 15.39 11.05 -12.18
CA LEU A 233 15.03 11.77 -10.97
C LEU A 233 16.21 11.82 -9.99
N GLU A 234 16.35 12.96 -9.31
CA GLU A 234 17.15 13.06 -8.09
C GLU A 234 16.38 12.39 -6.94
N GLY A 235 16.53 11.07 -6.82
CA GLY A 235 15.77 10.23 -5.89
C GLY A 235 15.62 10.80 -4.47
N PRO A 236 16.71 11.18 -3.77
CA PRO A 236 16.62 11.73 -2.41
C PRO A 236 15.79 13.01 -2.32
N ALA A 237 15.92 13.89 -3.33
CA ALA A 237 15.18 15.15 -3.37
C ALA A 237 13.69 14.93 -3.69
N ALA A 238 13.38 14.02 -4.62
CA ALA A 238 12.00 13.66 -4.97
C ALA A 238 11.27 13.01 -3.78
N MET A 239 11.93 12.06 -3.10
CA MET A 239 11.41 11.41 -1.88
C MET A 239 11.15 12.43 -0.77
N THR A 240 12.14 13.28 -0.48
CA THR A 240 12.03 14.36 0.51
C THR A 240 10.83 15.27 0.20
N ARG A 241 10.72 15.73 -1.05
CA ARG A 241 9.65 16.64 -1.47
C ARG A 241 8.28 16.00 -1.31
N PHE A 242 8.11 14.75 -1.74
CA PHE A 242 6.80 14.10 -1.68
C PHE A 242 6.40 13.72 -0.25
N CYS A 243 7.32 13.24 0.59
CA CYS A 243 7.04 12.96 2.00
C CYS A 243 6.62 14.22 2.77
N ASN A 244 7.27 15.36 2.50
CA ASN A 244 6.90 16.64 3.11
C ASN A 244 5.52 17.12 2.64
N LEU A 245 5.18 16.90 1.36
CA LEU A 245 3.85 17.22 0.83
C LEU A 245 2.77 16.32 1.42
N ILE A 246 3.02 15.01 1.56
CA ILE A 246 2.11 14.09 2.26
C ILE A 246 1.84 14.60 3.68
N SER A 247 2.88 15.04 4.39
CA SER A 247 2.76 15.55 5.76
C SER A 247 1.89 16.81 5.89
N SER A 248 1.67 17.53 4.79
CA SER A 248 0.78 18.70 4.74
C SER A 248 -0.70 18.36 4.52
N GLU A 249 -1.02 17.11 4.16
CA GLU A 249 -2.38 16.63 3.88
C GLU A 249 -2.82 15.61 4.95
N PRO A 250 -3.63 16.00 5.95
CA PRO A 250 -3.98 15.14 7.09
C PRO A 250 -4.64 13.82 6.70
N ASP A 251 -5.46 13.81 5.65
CA ASP A 251 -6.16 12.61 5.18
C ASP A 251 -5.19 11.51 4.71
N ILE A 252 -4.02 11.92 4.21
CA ILE A 252 -2.93 11.03 3.79
C ILE A 252 -2.00 10.77 4.96
N ALA A 253 -1.57 11.82 5.66
CA ALA A 253 -0.59 11.73 6.75
C ALA A 253 -1.06 10.87 7.93
N ARG A 254 -2.36 10.62 8.08
CA ARG A 254 -2.89 9.75 9.14
C ARG A 254 -2.37 8.31 9.08
N VAL A 255 -2.10 7.77 7.88
CA VAL A 255 -1.58 6.41 7.71
C VAL A 255 -0.05 6.36 7.73
N PRO A 256 0.57 5.24 8.14
CA PRO A 256 2.02 5.06 8.02
C PRO A 256 2.48 5.05 6.56
N LEU A 257 3.76 5.38 6.34
CA LEU A 257 4.42 5.29 5.05
C LEU A 257 5.34 4.07 5.00
N CYS A 258 5.42 3.47 3.82
CA CYS A 258 6.39 2.46 3.42
C CYS A 258 7.35 3.13 2.43
N ILE A 259 8.57 3.42 2.87
CA ILE A 259 9.57 4.14 2.09
C ILE A 259 10.30 3.11 1.23
N ASP A 260 10.04 3.15 -0.08
CA ASP A 260 10.52 2.18 -1.05
C ASP A 260 11.62 2.75 -1.95
N SER A 261 12.78 2.08 -1.95
CA SER A 261 13.91 2.39 -2.82
C SER A 261 14.99 1.30 -2.79
N SER A 262 15.58 1.06 -3.96
CA SER A 262 16.80 0.26 -4.13
C SER A 262 18.08 0.98 -3.68
N ASN A 263 18.03 2.31 -3.56
CA ASN A 263 19.12 3.16 -3.08
C ASN A 263 18.87 3.60 -1.63
N PHE A 264 19.75 3.17 -0.71
CA PHE A 264 19.62 3.45 0.72
C PHE A 264 19.68 4.94 1.08
N SER A 265 20.33 5.78 0.27
CA SER A 265 20.34 7.24 0.50
C SER A 265 18.95 7.88 0.31
N VAL A 266 18.11 7.31 -0.57
CA VAL A 266 16.72 7.73 -0.77
C VAL A 266 15.86 7.28 0.42
N ILE A 267 16.08 6.04 0.90
CA ILE A 267 15.45 5.54 2.13
C ILE A 267 15.74 6.49 3.29
N GLU A 268 17.01 6.85 3.50
CA GLU A 268 17.40 7.73 4.58
C GLU A 268 16.79 9.14 4.43
N ALA A 269 16.67 9.65 3.20
CA ALA A 269 15.99 10.92 2.93
C ALA A 269 14.49 10.85 3.28
N GLY A 270 13.81 9.74 2.97
CA GLY A 270 12.42 9.50 3.36
C GLY A 270 12.25 9.38 4.87
N LEU A 271 13.11 8.61 5.55
CA LEU A 271 13.11 8.45 7.01
C LEU A 271 13.29 9.79 7.72
N LYS A 272 14.21 10.64 7.22
CA LYS A 272 14.40 12.00 7.71
C LYS A 272 13.17 12.87 7.55
N CYS A 273 12.20 12.54 6.70
CA CYS A 273 10.99 13.34 6.45
C CYS A 273 9.73 12.75 7.12
N CYS A 274 9.80 11.55 7.70
CA CYS A 274 8.68 10.88 8.32
C CYS A 274 8.57 11.22 9.81
N GLN A 275 7.42 11.75 10.24
CA GLN A 275 7.14 11.98 11.66
C GLN A 275 6.72 10.70 12.41
N GLY A 276 6.02 9.83 11.70
CA GLY A 276 5.50 8.58 12.22
C GLY A 276 6.53 7.44 12.15
N LYS A 277 6.27 6.35 12.88
CA LYS A 277 6.99 5.09 12.67
C LYS A 277 6.56 4.46 11.35
N CYS A 278 7.48 4.46 10.38
CA CYS A 278 7.30 3.98 9.01
C CYS A 278 7.88 2.58 8.81
N ILE A 279 7.68 2.04 7.60
CA ILE A 279 8.31 0.81 7.10
C ILE A 279 9.41 1.19 6.10
N VAL A 280 10.58 0.57 6.20
CA VAL A 280 11.63 0.63 5.18
C VAL A 280 11.48 -0.54 4.22
N ASN A 281 11.34 -0.25 2.93
CA ASN A 281 11.30 -1.22 1.86
C ASN A 281 12.46 -0.96 0.87
N SER A 282 13.54 -1.70 0.87
CA SER A 282 13.88 -2.84 1.71
C SER A 282 15.40 -2.89 1.91
N ILE A 283 15.84 -3.82 2.75
CA ILE A 283 17.24 -4.22 2.85
C ILE A 283 17.38 -5.70 2.49
N SER A 284 18.59 -6.12 2.14
CA SER A 284 18.89 -7.51 1.77
C SER A 284 20.36 -7.84 2.01
N LEU A 285 20.72 -9.12 1.90
CA LEU A 285 22.10 -9.61 2.06
C LEU A 285 22.91 -9.55 0.74
N LYS A 286 22.34 -8.99 -0.32
CA LYS A 286 22.96 -8.93 -1.67
C LYS A 286 24.38 -8.36 -1.68
N GLU A 287 24.63 -7.32 -0.87
CA GLU A 287 25.93 -6.64 -0.77
C GLU A 287 26.79 -7.19 0.38
N GLY A 288 26.41 -8.33 0.95
CA GLY A 288 27.08 -8.97 2.06
C GLY A 288 26.54 -8.57 3.43
N GLU A 289 27.00 -9.29 4.45
CA GLU A 289 26.54 -9.16 5.83
C GLU A 289 26.88 -7.80 6.46
N GLU A 290 28.08 -7.24 6.20
CA GLU A 290 28.50 -5.98 6.82
C GLU A 290 27.59 -4.81 6.43
N GLU A 291 27.29 -4.69 5.14
CA GLU A 291 26.40 -3.65 4.62
C GLU A 291 24.97 -3.85 5.12
N PHE A 292 24.48 -5.10 5.16
CA PHE A 292 23.17 -5.42 5.72
C PHE A 292 23.05 -4.98 7.20
N LEU A 293 24.05 -5.29 8.03
CA LEU A 293 24.09 -4.89 9.44
C LEU A 293 24.16 -3.37 9.60
N HIS A 294 24.94 -2.68 8.75
CA HIS A 294 25.05 -1.22 8.77
C HIS A 294 23.71 -0.54 8.44
N ARG A 295 23.05 -0.98 7.37
CA ARG A 295 21.72 -0.49 6.98
C ARG A 295 20.69 -0.78 8.08
N ALA A 296 20.67 -2.01 8.61
CA ALA A 296 19.76 -2.39 9.69
C ALA A 296 19.96 -1.54 10.96
N ALA A 297 21.21 -1.30 11.39
CA ALA A 297 21.49 -0.45 12.54
C ALA A 297 21.00 0.99 12.32
N THR A 298 21.14 1.50 11.10
CA THR A 298 20.63 2.83 10.73
C THR A 298 19.10 2.88 10.77
N VAL A 299 18.41 1.90 10.18
CA VAL A 299 16.94 1.79 10.22
C VAL A 299 16.43 1.72 11.67
N LYS A 300 17.08 0.90 12.51
CA LYS A 300 16.75 0.79 13.94
C LYS A 300 16.89 2.13 14.66
N ARG A 301 17.93 2.91 14.34
CA ARG A 301 18.15 4.22 14.95
C ARG A 301 17.09 5.25 14.57
N TYR A 302 16.56 5.18 13.35
CA TYR A 302 15.38 5.97 12.96
C TYR A 302 14.07 5.44 13.58
N GLY A 303 14.09 4.24 14.17
CA GLY A 303 12.92 3.63 14.82
C GLY A 303 11.87 3.09 13.86
N ALA A 304 12.27 2.76 12.62
CA ALA A 304 11.36 2.22 11.61
C ALA A 304 11.31 0.69 11.60
N ALA A 305 10.19 0.13 11.14
CA ALA A 305 10.11 -1.28 10.77
C ALA A 305 10.85 -1.53 9.45
N VAL A 306 11.17 -2.80 9.16
CA VAL A 306 12.01 -3.14 8.01
C VAL A 306 11.48 -4.34 7.24
N VAL A 307 11.38 -4.19 5.91
CA VAL A 307 11.21 -5.28 4.96
C VAL A 307 12.57 -5.83 4.59
N VAL A 308 12.73 -7.14 4.76
CA VAL A 308 13.93 -7.89 4.38
C VAL A 308 13.60 -8.79 3.21
N MET A 309 14.19 -8.49 2.06
CA MET A 309 14.01 -9.31 0.86
C MET A 309 14.84 -10.59 0.96
N ALA A 310 14.29 -11.71 0.46
CA ALA A 310 15.01 -12.96 0.29
C ALA A 310 15.99 -12.90 -0.89
N PHE A 311 17.02 -12.05 -0.76
CA PHE A 311 18.08 -11.82 -1.73
C PHE A 311 19.41 -11.74 -0.97
N ASP A 312 20.36 -12.60 -1.33
CA ASP A 312 21.70 -12.60 -0.75
C ASP A 312 22.80 -12.55 -1.81
N GLU A 313 24.05 -12.82 -1.41
CA GLU A 313 25.23 -12.73 -2.26
C GLU A 313 25.18 -13.69 -3.47
N GLU A 314 24.36 -14.76 -3.41
CA GLU A 314 24.22 -15.73 -4.51
C GLU A 314 23.11 -15.34 -5.50
N GLY A 315 22.20 -14.45 -5.11
CA GLY A 315 21.08 -14.08 -5.97
C GLY A 315 19.75 -13.96 -5.24
N GLN A 316 18.72 -13.69 -6.03
CA GLN A 316 17.33 -13.69 -5.55
C GLN A 316 16.86 -15.13 -5.35
N ALA A 317 16.26 -15.43 -4.19
CA ALA A 317 15.75 -16.76 -3.91
C ALA A 317 14.51 -17.09 -4.75
N THR A 318 14.56 -18.21 -5.48
CA THR A 318 13.48 -18.65 -6.38
C THR A 318 12.69 -19.83 -5.81
N ASP A 319 13.33 -20.77 -5.11
CA ASP A 319 12.71 -21.94 -4.47
C ASP A 319 12.32 -21.73 -2.99
N THR A 320 11.63 -22.71 -2.40
CA THR A 320 11.10 -22.60 -1.03
C THR A 320 12.21 -22.60 0.02
N GLU A 321 13.12 -23.55 -0.10
CA GLU A 321 14.21 -23.80 0.84
C GLU A 321 15.13 -22.58 0.92
N ARG A 322 15.51 -22.02 -0.22
CA ARG A 322 16.38 -20.85 -0.30
C ARG A 322 15.72 -19.61 0.28
N LYS A 323 14.42 -19.39 0.02
CA LYS A 323 13.67 -18.28 0.62
C LYS A 323 13.72 -18.35 2.15
N VAL A 324 13.44 -19.52 2.72
CA VAL A 324 13.45 -19.74 4.18
C VAL A 324 14.86 -19.62 4.76
N GLU A 325 15.87 -20.13 4.07
CA GLU A 325 17.28 -20.05 4.49
C GLU A 325 17.72 -18.58 4.66
N ILE A 326 17.51 -17.75 3.64
CA ILE A 326 17.91 -16.34 3.65
C ILE A 326 17.16 -15.57 4.75
N CYS A 327 15.83 -15.74 4.86
CA CYS A 327 15.04 -15.10 5.91
C CYS A 327 15.52 -15.53 7.31
N THR A 328 15.83 -16.81 7.50
CA THR A 328 16.34 -17.33 8.78
C THR A 328 17.72 -16.76 9.12
N ARG A 329 18.62 -16.64 8.13
CA ARG A 329 19.94 -16.02 8.29
C ARG A 329 19.79 -14.55 8.68
N ALA A 330 18.99 -13.80 7.94
CA ALA A 330 18.74 -12.39 8.20
C ALA A 330 18.11 -12.16 9.59
N TYR A 331 17.17 -13.00 10.01
CA TYR A 331 16.58 -12.94 11.35
C TYR A 331 17.64 -13.04 12.45
N LYS A 332 18.51 -14.06 12.37
CA LYS A 332 19.59 -14.27 13.35
C LYS A 332 20.53 -13.08 13.42
N LEU A 333 20.81 -12.43 12.29
CA LEU A 333 21.66 -11.24 12.23
C LEU A 333 20.97 -10.02 12.86
N LEU A 334 19.71 -9.76 12.51
CA LEU A 334 18.94 -8.62 13.02
C LEU A 334 18.74 -8.72 14.53
N VAL A 335 18.25 -9.84 15.03
CA VAL A 335 17.98 -10.00 16.46
C VAL A 335 19.27 -10.23 17.25
N GLY A 336 20.17 -11.09 16.75
CA GLY A 336 21.37 -11.48 17.48
C GLY A 336 22.48 -10.43 17.49
N LYS A 337 22.70 -9.71 16.38
CA LYS A 337 23.80 -8.74 16.26
C LYS A 337 23.35 -7.29 16.36
N VAL A 338 22.22 -6.93 15.74
CA VAL A 338 21.70 -5.55 15.77
C VAL A 338 20.82 -5.31 17.01
N GLY A 339 20.24 -6.37 17.59
CA GLY A 339 19.25 -6.27 18.65
C GLY A 339 17.96 -5.59 18.17
N PHE A 340 17.58 -5.85 16.92
CA PHE A 340 16.34 -5.36 16.31
C PHE A 340 15.13 -6.02 16.99
N ASP A 341 14.02 -5.31 17.13
CA ASP A 341 12.78 -5.89 17.65
C ASP A 341 12.23 -6.90 16.62
N PRO A 342 12.01 -8.18 17.00
CA PRO A 342 11.46 -9.19 16.09
C PRO A 342 10.11 -8.80 15.46
N ASN A 343 9.29 -7.99 16.16
CA ASN A 343 7.99 -7.55 15.66
C ASN A 343 8.10 -6.47 14.57
N ASP A 344 9.26 -5.82 14.45
CA ASP A 344 9.51 -4.80 13.44
C ASP A 344 10.17 -5.37 12.17
N ILE A 345 10.31 -6.70 12.08
CA ILE A 345 10.89 -7.41 10.93
C ILE A 345 9.76 -8.01 10.09
N ILE A 346 9.72 -7.59 8.83
CA ILE A 346 8.82 -8.12 7.81
C ILE A 346 9.69 -8.85 6.79
N PHE A 347 9.40 -10.10 6.47
CA PHE A 347 10.09 -10.81 5.39
C PHE A 347 9.30 -10.69 4.08
N ASP A 348 10.02 -10.41 2.99
CA ASP A 348 9.52 -10.56 1.62
C ASP A 348 10.24 -11.75 0.97
N PRO A 349 9.59 -12.93 0.89
CA PRO A 349 10.14 -14.09 0.20
C PRO A 349 10.28 -13.92 -1.32
N ASN A 350 9.98 -12.74 -1.88
CA ASN A 350 9.86 -12.42 -3.29
C ASN A 350 8.70 -13.13 -3.99
N ILE A 351 7.61 -12.40 -4.22
CA ILE A 351 6.59 -12.78 -5.20
C ILE A 351 7.20 -12.58 -6.60
N LEU A 352 7.37 -13.67 -7.34
CA LEU A 352 7.94 -13.67 -8.69
C LEU A 352 6.85 -13.90 -9.74
N THR A 353 7.15 -13.49 -10.98
CA THR A 353 6.21 -13.60 -12.09
C THR A 353 6.01 -15.05 -12.52
N ILE A 354 4.74 -15.46 -12.68
CA ILE A 354 4.34 -16.76 -13.24
C ILE A 354 3.66 -16.58 -14.59
N GLY A 355 3.42 -17.67 -15.32
CA GLY A 355 2.78 -17.64 -16.63
C GLY A 355 3.63 -16.99 -17.72
N THR A 356 4.97 -17.09 -17.60
CA THR A 356 5.92 -16.53 -18.57
C THR A 356 6.14 -17.43 -19.78
N GLY A 357 5.67 -18.69 -19.73
CA GLY A 357 5.97 -19.73 -20.71
C GLY A 357 7.31 -20.45 -20.50
N MET A 358 7.99 -20.20 -19.37
CA MET A 358 9.22 -20.89 -18.97
C MET A 358 8.89 -21.85 -17.82
N GLU A 359 9.25 -23.12 -17.95
CA GLU A 359 8.89 -24.17 -16.97
C GLU A 359 9.47 -23.87 -15.58
N GLU A 360 10.65 -23.26 -15.51
CA GLU A 360 11.34 -22.90 -14.29
C GLU A 360 10.54 -21.94 -13.40
N HIS A 361 9.61 -21.18 -13.98
CA HIS A 361 8.82 -20.16 -13.29
C HIS A 361 7.46 -20.67 -12.80
N ASN A 362 7.06 -21.88 -13.21
CA ASN A 362 5.70 -22.38 -12.96
C ASN A 362 5.39 -22.54 -11.47
N ASP A 363 6.39 -22.93 -10.68
CA ASP A 363 6.21 -23.22 -9.25
C ASP A 363 6.47 -22.00 -8.33
N TYR A 364 6.84 -20.83 -8.87
CA TYR A 364 7.22 -19.68 -8.03
C TYR A 364 6.13 -19.23 -7.05
N ALA A 365 4.86 -19.28 -7.46
CA ALA A 365 3.75 -18.96 -6.57
C ALA A 365 3.59 -19.99 -5.44
N ILE A 366 3.74 -21.27 -5.75
CA ILE A 366 3.73 -22.37 -4.77
C ILE A 366 4.89 -22.19 -3.78
N TYR A 367 6.09 -21.88 -4.28
CA TYR A 367 7.27 -21.68 -3.44
C TYR A 367 7.11 -20.51 -2.48
N PHE A 368 6.51 -19.41 -2.94
CA PHE A 368 6.18 -18.29 -2.05
C PHE A 368 5.19 -18.70 -0.95
N ILE A 369 4.09 -19.36 -1.30
CA ILE A 369 3.05 -19.77 -0.34
C ILE A 369 3.63 -20.74 0.71
N ARG A 370 4.43 -21.73 0.27
CA ARG A 370 5.10 -22.66 1.17
C ARG A 370 6.12 -21.97 2.07
N ALA A 371 6.93 -21.07 1.52
CA ALA A 371 7.91 -20.30 2.30
C ALA A 371 7.20 -19.42 3.33
N THR A 372 6.08 -18.79 2.96
CA THR A 372 5.23 -17.99 3.86
C THR A 372 4.83 -18.81 5.08
N LYS A 373 4.32 -20.03 4.89
CA LYS A 373 3.93 -20.91 5.99
C LYS A 373 5.08 -21.25 6.94
N LEU A 374 6.28 -21.45 6.40
CA LEU A 374 7.47 -21.77 7.18
C LEU A 374 8.02 -20.54 7.91
N ILE A 375 7.98 -19.36 7.27
CA ILE A 375 8.45 -18.09 7.83
C ILE A 375 7.47 -17.54 8.86
N LYS A 376 6.16 -17.76 8.70
CA LYS A 376 5.12 -17.26 9.60
C LYS A 376 5.27 -17.76 11.04
N VAL A 377 5.86 -18.94 11.22
CA VAL A 377 6.21 -19.47 12.55
C VAL A 377 7.20 -18.55 13.27
N MET A 378 7.98 -17.79 12.50
CA MET A 378 8.98 -16.84 12.99
C MET A 378 8.41 -15.42 13.00
N HIS A 379 8.00 -14.84 11.85
CA HIS A 379 7.70 -13.39 11.73
C HIS A 379 6.63 -13.05 10.69
N LEU A 380 6.38 -11.74 10.53
CA LEU A 380 5.44 -11.18 9.57
C LEU A 380 5.92 -11.38 8.13
N VAL A 381 4.98 -11.67 7.21
CA VAL A 381 5.29 -11.88 5.79
C VAL A 381 4.56 -10.85 4.92
N SER A 382 5.30 -10.28 3.97
CA SER A 382 4.81 -9.38 2.92
C SER A 382 5.24 -9.84 1.53
N GLY A 383 4.77 -9.13 0.50
CA GLY A 383 5.19 -9.33 -0.88
C GLY A 383 4.57 -8.32 -1.84
N GLY A 384 5.29 -8.00 -2.92
CA GLY A 384 4.79 -7.22 -4.06
C GLY A 384 3.85 -8.02 -4.95
N LEU A 385 2.54 -7.93 -4.72
CA LEU A 385 1.54 -8.79 -5.37
C LEU A 385 1.48 -8.61 -6.89
N SER A 386 1.64 -7.37 -7.36
CA SER A 386 1.60 -7.05 -8.79
C SER A 386 2.64 -7.82 -9.61
N ASN A 387 3.78 -8.20 -9.02
CA ASN A 387 4.86 -8.96 -9.67
C ASN A 387 4.41 -10.33 -10.18
N LEU A 388 3.49 -10.99 -9.46
CA LEU A 388 2.92 -12.29 -9.83
C LEU A 388 2.37 -12.28 -11.27
N SER A 389 1.74 -11.17 -11.63
CA SER A 389 0.86 -11.03 -12.79
C SER A 389 1.48 -10.28 -13.97
N PHE A 390 2.79 -10.02 -13.95
CA PHE A 390 3.43 -9.21 -15.00
C PHE A 390 3.33 -9.81 -16.41
N SER A 391 3.22 -11.12 -16.56
CA SER A 391 2.96 -11.79 -17.84
C SER A 391 1.64 -11.37 -18.49
N PHE A 392 0.69 -10.86 -17.71
CA PHE A 392 -0.67 -10.50 -18.14
C PHE A 392 -0.91 -8.99 -18.12
N ARG A 393 0.14 -8.17 -18.24
CA ARG A 393 0.02 -6.69 -18.29
C ARG A 393 -0.97 -6.23 -19.36
N GLY A 394 -1.91 -5.37 -18.98
CA GLY A 394 -2.98 -4.89 -19.86
C GLY A 394 -4.24 -5.76 -19.85
N MET A 395 -4.23 -6.89 -19.12
CA MET A 395 -5.39 -7.75 -18.89
C MET A 395 -5.86 -7.64 -17.44
N GLU A 396 -6.27 -6.44 -17.02
CA GLU A 396 -6.51 -6.12 -15.59
C GLU A 396 -7.50 -7.08 -14.90
N ALA A 397 -8.60 -7.46 -15.55
CA ALA A 397 -9.55 -8.42 -14.96
C ALA A 397 -8.91 -9.78 -14.61
N ILE A 398 -7.94 -10.25 -15.41
CA ILE A 398 -7.21 -11.49 -15.11
C ILE A 398 -6.20 -11.25 -13.99
N ARG A 399 -5.50 -10.13 -14.02
CA ARG A 399 -4.53 -9.78 -12.96
C ARG A 399 -5.21 -9.68 -11.61
N GLU A 400 -6.34 -8.98 -11.53
CA GLU A 400 -7.16 -8.84 -10.32
C GLU A 400 -7.66 -10.20 -9.83
N ALA A 401 -8.14 -11.08 -10.73
CA ALA A 401 -8.54 -12.44 -10.36
C ALA A 401 -7.36 -13.29 -9.86
N MET A 402 -6.19 -13.20 -10.51
CA MET A 402 -4.96 -13.86 -10.04
C MET A 402 -4.56 -13.36 -8.66
N HIS A 403 -4.66 -12.06 -8.41
CA HIS A 403 -4.36 -11.43 -7.13
C HIS A 403 -5.28 -11.95 -6.02
N GLY A 404 -6.60 -11.95 -6.26
CA GLY A 404 -7.57 -12.48 -5.29
C GLY A 404 -7.39 -13.96 -5.01
N ALA A 405 -7.16 -14.79 -6.05
CA ALA A 405 -6.89 -16.22 -5.90
C ALA A 405 -5.60 -16.50 -5.12
N PHE A 406 -4.53 -15.77 -5.43
CA PHE A 406 -3.25 -15.91 -4.74
C PHE A 406 -3.32 -15.47 -3.28
N LEU A 407 -3.88 -14.29 -3.01
CA LEU A 407 -4.01 -13.76 -1.66
C LEU A 407 -4.85 -14.67 -0.76
N TYR A 408 -5.92 -15.28 -1.27
CA TYR A 408 -6.73 -16.22 -0.49
C TYR A 408 -5.88 -17.35 0.11
N HIS A 409 -5.01 -17.96 -0.70
CA HIS A 409 -4.13 -19.04 -0.22
C HIS A 409 -2.95 -18.51 0.59
N ALA A 410 -2.33 -17.42 0.16
CA ALA A 410 -1.19 -16.84 0.86
C ALA A 410 -1.55 -16.37 2.27
N ILE A 411 -2.70 -15.69 2.43
CA ILE A 411 -3.23 -15.26 3.73
C ILE A 411 -3.54 -16.47 4.61
N LYS A 412 -4.17 -17.51 4.04
CA LYS A 412 -4.46 -18.75 4.76
C LYS A 412 -3.20 -19.44 5.30
N ASP A 413 -2.08 -19.35 4.56
CA ASP A 413 -0.79 -19.89 4.96
C ASP A 413 0.07 -18.88 5.74
N GLY A 414 -0.44 -17.68 6.05
CA GLY A 414 0.15 -16.76 7.02
C GLY A 414 0.68 -15.43 6.49
N MET A 415 0.35 -15.04 5.26
CA MET A 415 0.71 -13.71 4.73
C MET A 415 -0.06 -12.61 5.47
N ASP A 416 0.66 -11.66 6.08
CA ASP A 416 0.10 -10.63 6.96
C ASP A 416 -0.28 -9.35 6.23
N MET A 417 0.51 -9.00 5.21
CA MET A 417 0.39 -7.74 4.50
C MET A 417 0.91 -7.91 3.08
N GLY A 418 0.67 -6.93 2.22
CA GLY A 418 1.24 -6.94 0.88
C GLY A 418 1.15 -5.59 0.21
N ILE A 419 2.07 -5.36 -0.73
CA ILE A 419 2.06 -4.19 -1.61
C ILE A 419 1.10 -4.51 -2.75
N VAL A 420 -0.05 -3.84 -2.73
CA VAL A 420 -1.24 -4.16 -3.52
C VAL A 420 -1.92 -2.90 -4.04
N ASN A 421 -2.73 -3.06 -5.09
CA ASN A 421 -3.70 -2.03 -5.47
C ASN A 421 -4.97 -2.15 -4.60
N ALA A 422 -4.98 -1.47 -3.45
CA ALA A 422 -5.95 -1.68 -2.38
C ALA A 422 -7.44 -1.68 -2.79
N GLY A 423 -7.84 -0.90 -3.80
CA GLY A 423 -9.25 -0.86 -4.24
C GLY A 423 -9.60 -1.72 -5.45
N ASN A 424 -8.68 -2.58 -5.90
CA ASN A 424 -8.86 -3.47 -7.06
C ASN A 424 -8.66 -4.95 -6.69
N LEU A 425 -8.85 -5.32 -5.42
CA LEU A 425 -8.76 -6.70 -4.97
C LEU A 425 -10.16 -7.33 -4.91
N PRO A 426 -10.51 -8.25 -5.82
CA PRO A 426 -11.79 -8.95 -5.77
C PRO A 426 -11.84 -9.91 -4.58
N VAL A 427 -13.01 -10.06 -3.99
CA VAL A 427 -13.27 -11.11 -3.00
C VAL A 427 -13.21 -12.46 -3.71
N TYR A 428 -12.50 -13.43 -3.12
CA TYR A 428 -12.26 -14.75 -3.73
C TYR A 428 -13.55 -15.43 -4.24
N ASP A 429 -14.60 -15.43 -3.41
CA ASP A 429 -15.88 -16.08 -3.73
C ASP A 429 -16.68 -15.35 -4.84
N ASP A 430 -16.36 -14.09 -5.11
CA ASP A 430 -17.01 -13.26 -6.14
C ASP A 430 -16.30 -13.35 -7.50
N ILE A 431 -15.14 -14.02 -7.58
CA ILE A 431 -14.43 -14.25 -8.84
C ILE A 431 -15.22 -15.24 -9.70
N ASP A 432 -15.36 -14.96 -11.00
CA ASP A 432 -15.97 -15.87 -11.97
C ASP A 432 -15.35 -17.27 -11.87
N LYS A 433 -16.20 -18.31 -11.77
CA LYS A 433 -15.76 -19.67 -11.44
C LYS A 433 -14.81 -20.27 -12.48
N GLU A 434 -15.01 -19.95 -13.75
CA GLU A 434 -14.13 -20.42 -14.82
C GLU A 434 -12.77 -19.73 -14.74
N LEU A 435 -12.76 -18.41 -14.60
CA LEU A 435 -11.53 -17.63 -14.42
C LEU A 435 -10.77 -18.04 -13.15
N LEU A 436 -11.48 -18.23 -12.03
CA LEU A 436 -10.91 -18.68 -10.78
C LEU A 436 -10.21 -20.03 -10.94
N LEU A 437 -10.86 -21.00 -11.60
CA LEU A 437 -10.26 -22.31 -11.86
C LEU A 437 -8.98 -22.19 -12.72
N LEU A 438 -8.98 -21.33 -13.74
CA LEU A 438 -7.81 -21.08 -14.57
C LEU A 438 -6.66 -20.44 -13.76
N CYS A 439 -6.97 -19.46 -12.91
CA CYS A 439 -5.99 -18.84 -12.01
C CYS A 439 -5.43 -19.85 -11.00
N GLU A 440 -6.29 -20.68 -10.38
CA GLU A 440 -5.90 -21.76 -9.46
C GLU A 440 -4.97 -22.78 -10.13
N ASN A 441 -5.30 -23.19 -11.36
CA ASN A 441 -4.48 -24.13 -12.11
C ASN A 441 -3.10 -23.55 -12.43
N LEU A 442 -3.03 -22.25 -12.73
CA LEU A 442 -1.77 -21.55 -12.96
C LEU A 442 -0.96 -21.38 -11.68
N ILE A 443 -1.58 -20.91 -10.58
CA ILE A 443 -0.91 -20.66 -9.29
C ILE A 443 -0.36 -21.96 -8.68
N TRP A 444 -1.13 -23.05 -8.77
CA TRP A 444 -0.75 -24.34 -8.21
C TRP A 444 -0.09 -25.29 -9.21
N ASN A 445 0.24 -24.80 -10.41
CA ASN A 445 0.88 -25.59 -11.48
C ASN A 445 0.21 -26.96 -11.69
N ARG A 446 -1.14 -26.99 -11.71
CA ARG A 446 -1.93 -28.24 -11.83
C ARG A 446 -2.18 -28.64 -13.28
N ASP A 447 -1.97 -27.72 -14.20
CA ASP A 447 -2.25 -27.88 -15.62
C ASP A 447 -1.05 -27.34 -16.42
N VAL A 448 -0.42 -28.20 -17.21
CA VAL A 448 0.76 -27.85 -18.01
C VAL A 448 0.45 -26.73 -19.00
N ASP A 449 -0.78 -26.69 -19.50
CA ASP A 449 -1.23 -25.68 -20.46
C ASP A 449 -1.90 -24.48 -19.77
N ALA A 450 -1.76 -24.31 -18.44
CA ALA A 450 -2.44 -23.27 -17.68
C ALA A 450 -2.21 -21.86 -18.25
N THR A 451 -0.96 -21.57 -18.66
CA THR A 451 -0.59 -20.29 -19.25
C THR A 451 -1.35 -20.04 -20.57
N GLU A 452 -1.34 -21.02 -21.47
CA GLU A 452 -2.02 -20.93 -22.76
C GLU A 452 -3.54 -20.83 -22.59
N LYS A 453 -4.12 -21.61 -21.67
CA LYS A 453 -5.56 -21.59 -21.38
C LYS A 453 -5.99 -20.25 -20.78
N LEU A 454 -5.21 -19.66 -19.87
CA LEU A 454 -5.52 -18.35 -19.31
C LEU A 454 -5.37 -17.22 -20.35
N LEU A 455 -4.37 -17.31 -21.24
CA LEU A 455 -4.22 -16.38 -22.37
C LEU A 455 -5.34 -16.55 -23.41
N ALA A 456 -5.73 -17.79 -23.74
CA ALA A 456 -6.85 -18.07 -24.63
C ALA A 456 -8.17 -17.56 -24.04
N TYR A 457 -8.36 -17.74 -22.73
CA TYR A 457 -9.45 -17.10 -22.01
C TYR A 457 -9.39 -15.59 -22.21
N ALA A 458 -8.24 -14.93 -22.05
CA ALA A 458 -8.09 -13.49 -22.24
C ALA A 458 -8.39 -12.99 -23.66
N GLN A 459 -7.87 -13.69 -24.67
CA GLN A 459 -7.92 -13.27 -26.08
C GLN A 459 -9.28 -13.60 -26.73
N GLY A 460 -9.99 -14.61 -26.22
CA GLY A 460 -11.13 -15.19 -26.90
C GLY A 460 -10.68 -16.17 -27.98
N ILE A 461 -11.48 -17.21 -28.23
CA ILE A 461 -11.17 -18.23 -29.24
C ILE A 461 -11.53 -17.68 -30.63
N GLU A 462 -10.56 -17.10 -31.32
CA GLU A 462 -10.68 -16.72 -32.73
C GLU A 462 -10.20 -17.82 -33.68
N LYS A 463 -9.94 -19.02 -33.16
CA LYS A 463 -9.27 -20.10 -33.89
C LYS A 463 -10.09 -20.56 -35.09
N TYR A 464 -11.40 -20.73 -34.90
CA TYR A 464 -12.30 -21.31 -35.89
C TYR A 464 -13.02 -20.29 -36.78
N VAL A 465 -12.89 -18.98 -36.48
CA VAL A 465 -13.70 -17.96 -37.15
C VAL A 465 -13.48 -17.89 -38.65
N VAL A 466 -12.27 -18.17 -39.14
CA VAL A 466 -11.99 -18.16 -40.58
C VAL A 466 -12.58 -19.41 -41.24
N GLU A 467 -12.36 -20.58 -40.63
CA GLU A 467 -12.89 -21.86 -41.10
C GLU A 467 -14.43 -21.86 -41.13
N ASP A 468 -15.07 -21.30 -40.08
CA ASP A 468 -16.52 -21.13 -39.98
C ASP A 468 -17.06 -20.17 -41.06
N VAL A 469 -16.31 -19.10 -41.37
CA VAL A 469 -16.66 -18.13 -42.42
C VAL A 469 -16.50 -18.76 -43.81
N GLU A 470 -15.46 -19.54 -44.05
CA GLU A 470 -15.23 -20.29 -45.29
C GLU A 470 -16.31 -21.38 -45.49
N GLU A 471 -16.71 -22.08 -44.43
CA GLU A 471 -17.84 -23.02 -44.47
C GLU A 471 -19.14 -22.29 -44.84
N CYS A 472 -19.40 -21.12 -44.24
CA CYS A 472 -20.54 -20.30 -44.62
C CYS A 472 -20.46 -19.82 -46.09
N GLN A 473 -19.27 -19.48 -46.59
CA GLN A 473 -19.10 -19.13 -48.01
C GLN A 473 -19.37 -20.31 -48.96
N ALA A 474 -19.04 -21.54 -48.55
CA ALA A 474 -19.30 -22.75 -49.33
C ALA A 474 -20.81 -23.08 -49.42
N LEU A 475 -21.62 -22.59 -48.49
CA LEU A 475 -23.09 -22.74 -48.47
C LEU A 475 -23.78 -21.70 -49.36
N VAL A 476 -23.48 -21.72 -50.66
CA VAL A 476 -23.93 -20.73 -51.66
C VAL A 476 -25.47 -20.64 -51.76
N ASP A 477 -26.18 -21.74 -51.49
CA ASP A 477 -27.65 -21.79 -51.47
C ASP A 477 -28.26 -21.00 -50.30
N ARG A 478 -27.49 -20.77 -49.23
CA ARG A 478 -27.93 -20.13 -48.00
C ARG A 478 -27.38 -18.71 -47.85
N TYR A 479 -26.16 -18.48 -48.27
CA TYR A 479 -25.48 -17.19 -48.20
C TYR A 479 -25.01 -16.78 -49.60
N THR A 480 -25.95 -16.27 -50.40
CA THR A 480 -25.71 -15.92 -51.81
C THR A 480 -24.70 -14.79 -52.02
N ARG A 481 -24.39 -14.01 -50.97
CA ARG A 481 -23.42 -12.92 -50.98
C ARG A 481 -22.57 -13.00 -49.71
N PRO A 482 -21.25 -12.74 -49.76
CA PRO A 482 -20.40 -12.62 -48.57
C PRO A 482 -20.99 -11.67 -47.50
N LEU A 483 -21.67 -10.60 -47.92
CA LEU A 483 -22.37 -9.67 -47.01
C LEU A 483 -23.46 -10.38 -46.16
N HIS A 484 -24.14 -11.40 -46.70
CA HIS A 484 -25.19 -12.13 -45.96
C HIS A 484 -24.63 -12.95 -44.79
N ILE A 485 -23.34 -13.28 -44.81
CA ILE A 485 -22.66 -13.95 -43.68
C ILE A 485 -22.49 -12.95 -42.52
N ILE A 486 -22.18 -11.69 -42.83
CA ILE A 486 -22.15 -10.60 -41.85
C ILE A 486 -23.54 -10.35 -41.31
N GLU A 487 -24.52 -10.08 -42.18
CA GLU A 487 -25.88 -9.68 -41.79
C GLU A 487 -26.70 -10.80 -41.14
N GLY A 488 -26.35 -12.05 -41.40
CA GLY A 488 -27.02 -13.23 -40.84
C GLY A 488 -26.33 -13.74 -39.58
N PRO A 489 -25.56 -14.82 -39.67
CA PRO A 489 -25.05 -15.55 -38.51
C PRO A 489 -24.21 -14.68 -37.56
N LEU A 490 -23.35 -13.80 -38.10
CA LEU A 490 -22.47 -12.95 -37.30
C LEU A 490 -23.25 -11.88 -36.52
N MET A 491 -24.16 -11.14 -37.18
CA MET A 491 -25.05 -10.18 -36.50
C MET A 491 -25.98 -10.84 -35.48
N ASN A 492 -26.49 -12.04 -35.77
CA ASN A 492 -27.31 -12.80 -34.83
C ASN A 492 -26.52 -13.15 -33.56
N GLY A 493 -25.26 -13.58 -33.70
CA GLY A 493 -24.38 -13.81 -32.55
C GLY A 493 -24.15 -12.52 -31.75
N MET A 494 -23.92 -11.41 -32.44
CA MET A 494 -23.68 -10.11 -31.80
C MET A 494 -24.92 -9.56 -31.08
N LYS A 495 -26.12 -9.88 -31.57
CA LYS A 495 -27.37 -9.59 -30.89
C LYS A 495 -27.49 -10.35 -29.56
N VAL A 496 -27.16 -11.64 -29.54
CA VAL A 496 -27.15 -12.45 -28.31
C VAL A 496 -26.17 -11.86 -27.28
N VAL A 497 -24.99 -11.43 -27.72
CA VAL A 497 -24.01 -10.77 -26.84
C VAL A 497 -24.57 -9.46 -26.27
N GLY A 498 -25.27 -8.67 -27.09
CA GLY A 498 -25.98 -7.47 -26.64
C GLY A 498 -27.05 -7.76 -25.60
N ASP A 499 -27.86 -8.80 -25.83
CA ASP A 499 -28.93 -9.22 -24.90
C ASP A 499 -28.34 -9.72 -23.57
N LEU A 500 -27.26 -10.50 -23.60
CA LEU A 500 -26.58 -11.01 -22.41
C LEU A 500 -25.91 -9.88 -21.62
N PHE A 501 -25.29 -8.91 -22.29
CA PHE A 501 -24.72 -7.73 -21.65
C PHE A 501 -25.81 -6.85 -21.02
N GLY A 502 -26.91 -6.60 -21.74
CA GLY A 502 -28.06 -5.85 -21.22
C GLY A 502 -28.75 -6.53 -20.03
N ALA A 503 -28.70 -7.86 -19.96
CA ALA A 503 -29.21 -8.64 -18.83
C ALA A 503 -28.21 -8.80 -17.67
N GLY A 504 -27.01 -8.20 -17.76
CA GLY A 504 -25.95 -8.34 -16.75
C GLY A 504 -25.36 -9.74 -16.64
N LYS A 505 -25.59 -10.61 -17.63
CA LYS A 505 -25.09 -12.00 -17.70
C LYS A 505 -23.74 -12.11 -18.42
N MET A 506 -23.26 -11.01 -18.99
CA MET A 506 -22.01 -10.92 -19.72
C MET A 506 -21.32 -9.61 -19.35
N PHE A 507 -20.01 -9.64 -19.18
CA PHE A 507 -19.22 -8.49 -18.75
C PHE A 507 -18.43 -7.88 -19.91
N LEU A 508 -17.98 -6.63 -19.74
CA LEU A 508 -17.31 -5.85 -20.79
C LEU A 508 -16.13 -6.59 -21.49
N PRO A 509 -15.25 -7.33 -20.79
CA PRO A 509 -14.19 -8.09 -21.45
C PRO A 509 -14.73 -9.16 -22.42
N GLN A 510 -15.83 -9.81 -22.08
CA GLN A 510 -16.46 -10.83 -22.92
C GLN A 510 -17.09 -10.20 -24.17
N VAL A 511 -17.72 -9.03 -24.03
CA VAL A 511 -18.26 -8.26 -25.17
C VAL A 511 -17.13 -7.86 -26.13
N ILE A 512 -15.99 -7.41 -25.59
CA ILE A 512 -14.81 -7.06 -26.40
C ILE A 512 -14.24 -8.29 -27.13
N LYS A 513 -14.24 -9.48 -26.51
CA LYS A 513 -13.83 -10.73 -27.18
C LYS A 513 -14.74 -11.04 -28.38
N SER A 514 -16.06 -11.00 -28.21
CA SER A 514 -17.01 -11.22 -29.30
C SER A 514 -16.84 -10.19 -30.43
N ALA A 515 -16.57 -8.93 -30.08
CA ALA A 515 -16.30 -7.87 -31.06
C ALA A 515 -15.00 -8.10 -31.86
N ARG A 516 -13.95 -8.68 -31.26
CA ARG A 516 -12.71 -9.03 -31.96
C ARG A 516 -12.92 -10.18 -32.95
N VAL A 517 -13.63 -11.23 -32.54
CA VAL A 517 -14.03 -12.34 -33.42
C VAL A 517 -14.82 -11.79 -34.62
N MET A 518 -15.80 -10.91 -34.37
CA MET A 518 -16.56 -10.20 -35.42
C MET A 518 -15.65 -9.44 -36.39
N LYS A 519 -14.72 -8.63 -35.87
CA LYS A 519 -13.79 -7.85 -36.69
C LYS A 519 -12.93 -8.74 -37.59
N LYS A 520 -12.44 -9.87 -37.08
CA LYS A 520 -11.62 -10.82 -37.85
C LYS A 520 -12.43 -11.52 -38.95
N ALA A 521 -13.66 -11.93 -38.63
CA ALA A 521 -14.59 -12.50 -39.61
C ALA A 521 -14.86 -11.52 -40.77
N VAL A 522 -15.20 -10.26 -40.43
CA VAL A 522 -15.43 -9.21 -41.42
C VAL A 522 -14.16 -8.90 -42.23
N GLY A 523 -13.00 -8.84 -41.56
CA GLY A 523 -11.70 -8.65 -42.21
C GLY A 523 -11.39 -9.70 -43.27
N HIS A 524 -11.75 -10.96 -43.02
CA HIS A 524 -11.60 -12.04 -43.99
C HIS A 524 -12.60 -11.93 -45.16
N LEU A 525 -13.81 -11.42 -44.93
CA LEU A 525 -14.84 -11.25 -45.97
C LEU A 525 -14.60 -10.05 -46.92
N ILE A 526 -13.82 -9.04 -46.50
CA ILE A 526 -13.58 -7.81 -47.28
C ILE A 526 -13.08 -8.10 -48.71
N PRO A 527 -12.02 -8.89 -48.96
CA PRO A 527 -11.53 -9.15 -50.31
C PRO A 527 -12.57 -9.83 -51.22
N PHE A 528 -13.44 -10.66 -50.66
CA PHE A 528 -14.50 -11.33 -51.41
C PHE A 528 -15.63 -10.38 -51.78
N MET A 529 -15.99 -9.46 -50.88
CA MET A 529 -16.96 -8.39 -51.17
C MET A 529 -16.42 -7.42 -52.23
N GLU A 530 -15.13 -7.09 -52.18
CA GLU A 530 -14.48 -6.25 -53.19
C GLU A 530 -14.47 -6.94 -54.56
N LYS A 531 -14.12 -8.23 -54.62
CA LYS A 531 -14.16 -9.01 -55.85
C LYS A 531 -15.57 -9.14 -56.44
N GLU A 532 -16.58 -9.44 -55.63
CA GLU A 532 -18.00 -9.47 -56.05
C GLU A 532 -18.43 -8.11 -56.62
N ARG A 533 -17.99 -7.02 -55.98
CA ARG A 533 -18.27 -5.66 -56.43
C ARG A 533 -17.60 -5.34 -57.76
N GLU A 534 -16.33 -5.71 -57.95
CA GLU A 534 -15.61 -5.55 -59.22
C GLU A 534 -16.28 -6.34 -60.35
N GLU A 535 -16.71 -7.58 -60.08
CA GLU A 535 -17.44 -8.42 -61.04
C GLU A 535 -18.80 -7.82 -61.41
N MET A 536 -19.55 -7.29 -60.43
CA MET A 536 -20.80 -6.57 -60.70
C MET A 536 -20.59 -5.26 -61.47
N MET A 537 -19.53 -4.50 -61.18
CA MET A 537 -19.17 -3.28 -61.92
C MET A 537 -18.78 -3.57 -63.36
N ALA A 538 -18.06 -4.68 -63.61
CA ALA A 538 -17.72 -5.13 -64.95
C ALA A 538 -18.96 -5.55 -65.77
N LEU A 539 -20.01 -6.02 -65.11
CA LEU A 539 -21.30 -6.40 -65.72
C LEU A 539 -22.27 -5.22 -65.91
N SER A 540 -22.21 -4.18 -65.08
CA SER A 540 -23.18 -3.07 -65.08
C SER A 540 -22.70 -1.79 -65.76
N GLY A 541 -21.41 -1.63 -66.05
CA GLY A 541 -20.87 -0.45 -66.76
C GLY A 541 -20.94 0.88 -65.99
N SER A 542 -21.13 0.84 -64.66
CA SER A 542 -21.28 2.01 -63.80
C SER A 542 -20.02 2.29 -62.96
N THR A 543 -19.50 3.52 -63.00
CA THR A 543 -18.29 4.01 -62.30
C THR A 543 -18.55 4.70 -60.95
N GLU A 544 -19.59 4.32 -60.20
CA GLU A 544 -19.81 4.89 -58.86
C GLU A 544 -19.07 4.11 -57.77
N GLU A 545 -18.14 4.78 -57.07
CA GLU A 545 -17.47 4.24 -55.88
C GLU A 545 -18.44 4.16 -54.69
N THR A 546 -19.22 3.08 -54.57
CA THR A 546 -19.96 2.79 -53.34
C THR A 546 -19.02 2.26 -52.26
N SER A 547 -18.76 3.07 -51.23
CA SER A 547 -17.97 2.70 -50.04
C SER A 547 -18.42 1.36 -49.43
N PRO A 548 -17.49 0.50 -48.97
CA PRO A 548 -17.84 -0.75 -48.28
C PRO A 548 -18.50 -0.50 -46.91
N PHE A 549 -18.43 0.72 -46.37
CA PHE A 549 -19.02 1.10 -45.09
C PHE A 549 -20.49 1.51 -45.24
N ARG A 550 -21.33 1.12 -44.28
CA ARG A 550 -22.78 1.38 -44.26
C ARG A 550 -23.12 2.87 -44.12
N ALA A 551 -22.36 3.60 -43.33
CA ALA A 551 -22.46 5.05 -43.16
C ALA A 551 -21.15 5.57 -42.56
N THR A 552 -21.06 6.87 -42.29
CA THR A 552 -19.99 7.46 -41.48
C THR A 552 -20.62 8.06 -40.23
N ILE A 553 -20.13 7.67 -39.06
CA ILE A 553 -20.67 8.13 -37.77
C ILE A 553 -19.64 8.98 -37.02
N LEU A 554 -20.05 10.20 -36.63
CA LEU A 554 -19.26 11.07 -35.75
C LEU A 554 -19.69 10.85 -34.30
N LEU A 555 -18.77 10.37 -33.47
CA LEU A 555 -18.97 10.18 -32.03
C LEU A 555 -18.08 11.18 -31.27
N ALA A 556 -18.66 11.99 -30.39
CA ALA A 556 -17.92 12.99 -29.61
C ALA A 556 -18.31 12.95 -28.12
N THR A 557 -17.30 13.05 -27.25
CA THR A 557 -17.43 13.24 -25.79
C THR A 557 -16.40 14.26 -25.32
N VAL A 558 -16.58 14.79 -24.11
CA VAL A 558 -15.56 15.62 -23.45
C VAL A 558 -14.37 14.74 -23.05
N LYS A 559 -13.16 15.17 -23.41
CA LYS A 559 -11.92 14.42 -23.15
C LYS A 559 -11.72 14.25 -21.63
N GLY A 560 -11.67 13.00 -21.16
CA GLY A 560 -11.50 12.65 -19.75
C GLY A 560 -12.81 12.47 -18.95
N ASP A 561 -13.96 12.59 -19.62
CA ASP A 561 -15.27 12.33 -19.02
C ASP A 561 -15.57 10.82 -18.91
N VAL A 562 -16.37 10.41 -17.92
CA VAL A 562 -16.74 8.99 -17.69
C VAL A 562 -17.49 8.38 -18.90
N HIS A 563 -18.21 9.21 -19.66
CA HIS A 563 -18.92 8.77 -20.87
C HIS A 563 -17.97 8.50 -22.05
N ASP A 564 -16.68 8.87 -21.96
CA ASP A 564 -15.66 8.51 -22.98
C ASP A 564 -15.47 6.99 -23.07
N ILE A 565 -15.65 6.28 -21.96
CA ILE A 565 -15.67 4.80 -21.93
C ILE A 565 -16.82 4.29 -22.81
N GLY A 566 -18.04 4.82 -22.61
CA GLY A 566 -19.22 4.47 -23.40
C GLY A 566 -19.05 4.78 -24.88
N LYS A 567 -18.52 5.97 -25.22
CA LYS A 567 -18.22 6.35 -26.61
C LYS A 567 -17.22 5.42 -27.26
N ASN A 568 -16.13 5.07 -26.57
CA ASN A 568 -15.13 4.17 -27.13
C ASN A 568 -15.68 2.76 -27.33
N ILE A 569 -16.54 2.29 -26.43
CA ILE A 569 -17.27 1.03 -26.61
C ILE A 569 -18.19 1.09 -27.83
N VAL A 570 -19.02 2.14 -27.94
CA VAL A 570 -19.93 2.33 -29.10
C VAL A 570 -19.14 2.46 -30.40
N GLY A 571 -18.01 3.17 -30.41
CA GLY A 571 -17.15 3.29 -31.58
C GLY A 571 -16.51 1.97 -32.00
N VAL A 572 -16.06 1.15 -31.05
CA VAL A 572 -15.57 -0.21 -31.33
C VAL A 572 -16.70 -1.08 -31.89
N VAL A 573 -17.88 -1.05 -31.28
CA VAL A 573 -19.05 -1.80 -31.75
C VAL A 573 -19.46 -1.38 -33.15
N LEU A 574 -19.56 -0.08 -33.43
CA LEU A 574 -19.94 0.44 -34.75
C LEU A 574 -18.91 0.09 -35.83
N GLY A 575 -17.61 0.22 -35.54
CA GLY A 575 -16.54 -0.20 -36.45
C GLY A 575 -16.59 -1.70 -36.75
N CYS A 576 -16.94 -2.53 -35.76
CA CYS A 576 -17.18 -3.97 -35.97
C CYS A 576 -18.44 -4.28 -36.79
N ASN A 577 -19.36 -3.32 -36.93
CA ASN A 577 -20.59 -3.41 -37.73
C ASN A 577 -20.49 -2.68 -39.07
N ASN A 578 -19.27 -2.31 -39.48
CA ASN A 578 -18.97 -1.69 -40.77
C ASN A 578 -19.58 -0.29 -40.94
N PHE A 579 -19.63 0.50 -39.85
CA PHE A 579 -20.03 1.92 -39.79
C PHE A 579 -18.85 2.87 -39.56
#